data_AF-A0A2V9VQJ5-F1
#
_entry.id   AF-A0A2V9VQJ5-F1
#
_cell.length_a   1.000
_cell.length_b   1.000
_cell.length_c   1.000
_cell.angle_alpha   90.00
_cell.angle_beta   90.00
_cell.angle_gamma   90.00
#
_symmetry.space_group_name_H-M   'P 1'
#
loop_
_entity.id
_entity.type
_entity.pdbx_description
1 polymer ?
#
loop_
_entity_poly.entity_id
_entity_poly.type
_entity_poly.pdbx_seq_one_letter_code
_entity_poly.pdbx_strand_id
1 'polypeptide(L)'
;MMLAYRLVRLIETHSDGLAASLLNKVQTSELTRDYCKVPPDDLQLRVSEIYRHLGDWLLGKSEFDIKERYREIGARRAGQQVPLSQLVWVIVLTKENLWEYLKREAGMERPAEVFGELEMLQLLDQFFDRAIFFASLGYEQARVRTEASAVR
;
A
#
# COMPACT_ATOMS: atom_id res chain seq x y z
N MET A 1 -15.82 11.27 -11.48
CA MET A 1 -15.16 10.38 -12.47
C MET A 1 -13.88 10.96 -13.11
N MET A 2 -13.80 12.24 -13.52
CA MET A 2 -12.55 12.77 -14.12
C MET A 2 -11.37 12.88 -13.13
N LEU A 3 -11.63 13.14 -11.85
CA LEU A 3 -10.59 13.33 -10.83
C LEU A 3 -9.91 12.01 -10.41
N ALA A 4 -10.68 10.93 -10.22
CA ALA A 4 -10.13 9.60 -9.96
C ALA A 4 -9.21 9.15 -11.11
N TYR A 5 -9.64 9.36 -12.37
CA TYR A 5 -8.82 9.04 -13.53
C TYR A 5 -7.53 9.89 -13.63
N ARG A 6 -7.60 11.19 -13.30
CA ARG A 6 -6.40 12.05 -13.22
C ARG A 6 -5.42 11.55 -12.16
N LEU A 7 -5.92 11.19 -10.98
CA LEU A 7 -5.10 10.64 -9.90
C LEU A 7 -4.47 9.31 -10.31
N VAL A 8 -5.24 8.40 -10.90
CA VAL A 8 -4.76 7.11 -11.39
C VAL A 8 -3.64 7.32 -12.40
N ARG A 9 -3.84 8.18 -13.39
CA ARG A 9 -2.82 8.52 -14.40
C ARG A 9 -1.57 9.12 -13.78
N LEU A 10 -1.72 9.96 -12.76
CA LEU A 10 -0.60 10.58 -12.06
C LEU A 10 0.17 9.53 -11.23
N ILE A 11 -0.53 8.63 -10.55
CA ILE A 11 0.08 7.48 -9.85
C ILE A 11 0.81 6.55 -10.84
N GLU A 12 0.21 6.24 -11.98
CA GLU A 12 0.79 5.38 -13.01
C GLU A 12 2.01 6.03 -13.68
N THR A 13 1.95 7.32 -13.99
CA THR A 13 3.04 8.06 -14.64
C THR A 13 4.26 8.19 -13.73
N HIS A 14 4.04 8.24 -12.41
CA HIS A 14 5.08 8.48 -11.42
C HIS A 14 5.32 7.30 -10.48
N SER A 15 4.86 6.10 -10.84
CA SER A 15 4.94 4.89 -10.01
C SER A 15 6.37 4.56 -9.61
N ASP A 16 7.34 4.78 -10.50
CA ASP A 16 8.74 4.48 -10.25
C ASP A 16 9.36 5.44 -9.22
N GLY A 17 9.01 6.73 -9.30
CA GLY A 17 9.45 7.74 -8.34
C GLY A 17 8.82 7.53 -6.97
N LEU A 18 7.52 7.22 -6.95
CA LEU A 18 6.82 6.81 -5.74
C LEU A 18 7.45 5.55 -5.13
N ALA A 19 7.81 4.57 -5.95
CA ALA A 19 8.43 3.33 -5.52
C ALA A 19 9.82 3.53 -4.92
N ALA A 20 10.67 4.31 -5.58
CA ALA A 20 11.99 4.65 -5.08
C ALA A 20 11.91 5.44 -3.74
N SER A 21 10.98 6.39 -3.65
CA SER A 21 10.77 7.18 -2.43
C SER A 21 10.30 6.30 -1.27
N LEU A 22 9.31 5.42 -1.48
CA LEU A 22 8.86 4.51 -0.44
C LEU A 22 9.95 3.52 -0.03
N LEU A 23 10.70 2.97 -0.99
CA LEU A 23 11.83 2.08 -0.70
C LEU A 23 12.83 2.76 0.24
N ASN A 24 13.19 4.01 -0.04
CA ASN A 24 14.07 4.80 0.81
C ASN A 24 13.48 4.98 2.22
N LYS A 25 12.19 5.31 2.34
CA LYS A 25 11.51 5.44 3.66
C LYS A 25 11.51 4.14 4.46
N VAL A 26 11.23 3.01 3.80
CA VAL A 26 11.22 1.68 4.45
C VAL A 26 12.63 1.27 4.88
N GLN A 27 13.66 1.59 4.10
CA GLN A 27 15.04 1.27 4.46
C GLN A 27 15.61 2.16 5.57
N THR A 28 15.14 3.41 5.67
CA THR A 28 15.64 4.39 6.66
C THR A 28 14.83 4.43 7.94
N SER A 29 13.63 3.82 7.98
CA SER A 29 12.79 3.81 9.17
C SER A 29 13.20 2.73 10.18
N GLU A 30 13.41 3.15 11.44
CA GLU A 30 13.65 2.23 12.55
C GLU A 30 12.46 1.31 12.86
N LEU A 31 11.27 1.66 12.38
CA LEU A 31 10.03 0.91 12.57
C LEU A 31 9.87 -0.23 11.55
N THR A 32 10.76 -0.34 10.57
CA THR A 32 10.71 -1.38 9.51
C THR A 32 12.00 -2.16 9.41
N ARG A 33 12.72 -2.31 10.53
CA ARG A 33 14.04 -2.97 10.59
C ARG A 33 14.05 -4.40 10.06
N ASP A 34 12.99 -5.18 10.24
CA ASP A 34 12.90 -6.56 9.75
C ASP A 34 12.50 -6.66 8.26
N TYR A 35 12.15 -5.54 7.61
CA TYR A 35 11.98 -5.54 6.15
C TYR A 35 13.30 -5.75 5.39
N CYS A 36 14.46 -5.66 6.05
CA CYS A 36 15.74 -6.09 5.48
C CYS A 36 15.79 -7.60 5.15
N LYS A 37 14.89 -8.41 5.73
CA LYS A 37 14.72 -9.85 5.42
C LYS A 37 14.02 -10.08 4.07
N VAL A 38 13.42 -9.03 3.50
CA VAL A 38 12.76 -9.09 2.19
C VAL A 38 13.80 -8.81 1.11
N PRO A 39 13.88 -9.62 0.04
CA PRO A 39 14.78 -9.34 -1.07
C PRO A 39 14.56 -7.93 -1.65
N PRO A 40 15.62 -7.16 -1.97
CA PRO A 40 15.48 -5.79 -2.48
C PRO A 40 14.63 -5.69 -3.75
N ASP A 41 14.83 -6.63 -4.68
CA ASP A 41 14.10 -6.71 -5.95
C ASP A 41 12.61 -7.00 -5.73
N ASP A 42 12.30 -7.78 -4.68
CA ASP A 42 10.93 -8.08 -4.27
C ASP A 42 10.27 -6.85 -3.63
N LEU A 43 11.03 -5.93 -3.03
CA LEU A 43 10.48 -4.73 -2.41
C LEU A 43 10.10 -3.69 -3.46
N GLN A 44 10.99 -3.37 -4.41
CA GLN A 44 10.71 -2.38 -5.46
C GLN A 44 9.55 -2.82 -6.36
N LEU A 45 9.55 -4.07 -6.80
CA LEU A 45 8.50 -4.63 -7.66
C LEU A 45 7.13 -4.59 -6.97
N ARG A 46 7.10 -4.83 -5.65
CA ARG A 46 5.86 -4.77 -4.87
C ARG A 46 5.37 -3.36 -4.62
N VAL A 47 6.26 -2.39 -4.46
CA VAL A 47 5.81 -1.01 -4.33
C VAL A 47 5.14 -0.54 -5.61
N SER A 48 5.73 -0.85 -6.78
CA SER A 48 5.10 -0.57 -8.07
C SER A 48 3.75 -1.29 -8.22
N GLU A 49 3.63 -2.53 -7.71
CA GLU A 49 2.36 -3.24 -7.67
C GLU A 49 1.31 -2.55 -6.80
N ILE A 50 1.66 -2.05 -5.61
CA ILE A 50 0.71 -1.36 -4.72
C ILE A 50 0.11 -0.14 -5.42
N TYR A 51 0.94 0.66 -6.09
CA TYR A 51 0.46 1.85 -6.81
C TYR A 51 -0.42 1.51 -8.02
N ARG A 52 -0.09 0.45 -8.75
CA ARG A 52 -0.94 -0.07 -9.83
C ARG A 52 -2.30 -0.55 -9.32
N HIS A 53 -2.33 -1.23 -8.18
CA HIS A 53 -3.59 -1.75 -7.62
C HIS A 53 -4.46 -0.67 -7.02
N LEU A 54 -3.84 0.38 -6.48
CA LEU A 54 -4.55 1.57 -6.07
C LEU A 54 -5.26 2.22 -7.26
N GLY A 55 -4.56 2.35 -8.40
CA GLY A 55 -5.14 2.87 -9.63
C GLY A 55 -6.32 2.03 -10.11
N ASP A 56 -6.15 0.72 -10.15
CA ASP A 56 -7.19 -0.25 -10.48
C ASP A 56 -8.45 -0.12 -9.59
N TRP A 57 -8.26 0.03 -8.28
CA TRP A 57 -9.38 0.14 -7.34
C TRP A 57 -10.11 1.48 -7.47
N LEU A 58 -9.38 2.58 -7.64
CA LEU A 58 -9.97 3.91 -7.88
C LEU A 58 -10.81 3.98 -9.17
N LEU A 59 -10.53 3.11 -10.15
CA LEU A 59 -11.31 2.98 -11.38
C LEU A 59 -12.55 2.07 -11.24
N GLY A 60 -12.83 1.55 -10.03
CA GLY A 60 -14.04 0.79 -9.74
C GLY A 60 -13.89 -0.73 -9.77
N LYS A 61 -12.67 -1.28 -9.60
CA LYS A 61 -12.51 -2.73 -9.34
C LYS A 61 -13.08 -3.13 -7.98
N SER A 62 -13.48 -4.39 -7.89
CA SER A 62 -14.30 -4.91 -6.78
C SER A 62 -13.52 -5.01 -5.47
N GLU A 63 -14.19 -4.78 -4.34
CA GLU A 63 -13.65 -4.98 -2.99
C GLU A 63 -13.06 -6.39 -2.77
N PHE A 64 -13.54 -7.36 -3.54
CA PHE A 64 -13.02 -8.73 -3.57
C PHE A 64 -11.54 -8.80 -3.98
N ASP A 65 -11.11 -7.97 -4.93
CA ASP A 65 -9.74 -7.96 -5.46
C ASP A 65 -8.74 -7.45 -4.42
N ILE A 66 -9.14 -6.46 -3.60
CA ILE A 66 -8.34 -5.99 -2.46
C ILE A 66 -8.20 -7.10 -1.42
N LYS A 67 -9.32 -7.74 -1.07
CA LYS A 67 -9.35 -8.73 0.01
C LYS A 67 -8.36 -9.87 -0.23
N GLU A 68 -8.47 -10.56 -1.35
CA GLU A 68 -7.65 -11.75 -1.59
C GLU A 68 -6.17 -11.39 -1.74
N ARG A 69 -5.88 -10.27 -2.42
CA ARG A 69 -4.50 -9.82 -2.60
C ARG A 69 -3.83 -9.40 -1.29
N TYR A 70 -4.48 -8.55 -0.49
CA TYR A 70 -3.86 -8.12 0.76
C TYR A 70 -3.74 -9.28 1.77
N ARG A 71 -4.65 -10.26 1.74
CA ARG A 71 -4.46 -11.52 2.49
C ARG A 71 -3.21 -12.27 2.05
N GLU A 72 -2.96 -12.39 0.75
CA GLU A 72 -1.75 -13.02 0.22
C GLU A 72 -0.47 -12.27 0.64
N ILE A 73 -0.48 -10.93 0.57
CA ILE A 73 0.62 -10.09 1.04
C ILE A 73 0.91 -10.37 2.52
N GLY A 74 -0.13 -10.37 3.37
CA GLY A 74 -0.02 -10.69 4.79
C GLY A 74 0.58 -12.07 5.04
N ALA A 75 0.04 -13.10 4.37
CA ALA A 75 0.51 -14.46 4.49
C ALA A 75 1.99 -14.63 4.09
N ARG A 76 2.39 -13.97 2.99
CA ARG A 76 3.78 -14.01 2.51
C ARG A 76 4.74 -13.35 3.50
N ARG A 77 4.35 -12.24 4.11
CA ARG A 77 5.17 -11.53 5.12
C ARG A 77 5.29 -12.32 6.42
N ALA A 78 4.23 -13.03 6.83
CA ALA A 78 4.32 -13.98 7.94
C ALA A 78 5.34 -15.10 7.65
N GLY A 79 5.32 -15.67 6.44
CA GLY A 79 6.30 -16.66 6.01
C GLY A 79 7.75 -16.14 5.97
N GLN A 80 7.93 -14.84 5.77
CA GLN A 80 9.23 -14.17 5.82
C GLN A 80 9.63 -13.70 7.24
N GLN A 81 8.85 -14.03 8.27
CA GLN A 81 9.10 -13.64 9.66
C GLN A 81 9.23 -12.13 9.87
N VAL A 82 8.51 -11.34 9.06
CA VAL A 82 8.39 -9.89 9.24
C VAL A 82 7.29 -9.63 10.28
N PRO A 83 7.51 -8.87 11.36
CA PRO A 83 6.46 -8.61 12.33
C PRO A 83 5.26 -7.88 11.70
N LEU A 84 4.04 -8.23 12.15
CA LEU A 84 2.80 -7.61 11.66
C LEU A 84 2.84 -6.08 11.82
N SER A 85 3.36 -5.58 12.93
CA SER A 85 3.50 -4.13 13.18
C SER A 85 4.30 -3.43 12.07
N GLN A 86 5.36 -4.04 11.57
CA GLN A 86 6.16 -3.47 10.49
C GLN A 86 5.43 -3.54 9.15
N LEU A 87 4.69 -4.63 8.89
CA LEU A 87 3.82 -4.71 7.71
C LEU A 87 2.78 -3.58 7.70
N VAL A 88 2.08 -3.39 8.82
CA VAL A 88 1.12 -2.29 8.98
C VAL A 88 1.80 -0.95 8.76
N TRP A 89 2.98 -0.74 9.36
CA TRP A 89 3.74 0.50 9.20
C TRP A 89 4.16 0.77 7.75
N VAL A 90 4.56 -0.24 6.98
CA VAL A 90 4.88 -0.08 5.55
C VAL A 90 3.64 0.36 4.75
N ILE A 91 2.45 -0.15 5.08
CA ILE A 91 1.20 0.29 4.43
C ILE A 91 0.91 1.76 4.78
N VAL A 92 1.14 2.17 6.03
CA VAL A 92 1.03 3.58 6.46
C VAL A 92 2.03 4.47 5.71
N LEU A 93 3.31 4.07 5.64
CA LEU A 93 4.33 4.80 4.88
C LEU A 93 3.98 4.91 3.40
N THR A 94 3.31 3.90 2.83
CA THR A 94 2.83 3.95 1.44
C THR A 94 1.80 5.05 1.24
N LYS A 95 0.84 5.14 2.17
CA LYS A 95 -0.18 6.21 2.19
C LYS A 95 0.45 7.58 2.35
N GLU A 96 1.38 7.74 3.29
CA GLU A 96 2.09 9.01 3.51
C GLU A 96 2.92 9.44 2.30
N ASN A 97 3.65 8.49 1.69
CA ASN A 97 4.45 8.74 0.50
C ASN A 97 3.60 9.22 -0.68
N LEU A 98 2.44 8.60 -0.89
CA LEU A 98 1.47 9.08 -1.87
C LEU A 98 1.00 10.48 -1.49
N TRP A 99 0.72 10.72 -0.21
CA TRP A 99 0.12 11.98 0.19
C TRP A 99 1.07 13.18 0.04
N GLU A 100 2.34 12.98 0.39
CA GLU A 100 3.42 13.93 0.12
C GLU A 100 3.59 14.20 -1.37
N TYR A 101 3.49 13.18 -2.22
CA TYR A 101 3.60 13.33 -3.66
C TYR A 101 2.48 14.20 -4.22
N LEU A 102 1.23 13.91 -3.87
CA LEU A 102 0.09 14.70 -4.33
C LEU A 102 0.17 16.15 -3.84
N LYS A 103 0.63 16.41 -2.61
CA LYS A 103 0.85 17.77 -2.11
C LYS A 103 1.91 18.53 -2.89
N ARG A 104 2.95 17.86 -3.39
CA ARG A 104 4.00 18.47 -4.21
C ARG A 104 3.49 18.80 -5.62
N GLU A 105 2.73 17.90 -6.23
CA GLU A 105 2.15 18.11 -7.57
C GLU A 105 1.02 19.17 -7.55
N ALA A 106 0.28 19.29 -6.44
CA ALA A 106 -0.84 20.23 -6.30
C ALA A 106 -0.44 21.71 -6.06
N GLY A 107 0.80 22.12 -6.34
CA GLY A 107 1.30 23.48 -6.05
C GLY A 107 0.41 24.64 -6.55
N MET A 108 -0.07 25.47 -5.61
CA MET A 108 -0.41 26.91 -5.70
C MET A 108 -1.37 27.46 -6.77
N GLU A 109 -2.13 26.69 -7.57
CA GLU A 109 -2.92 27.34 -8.64
C GLU A 109 -4.45 27.18 -8.70
N ARG A 110 -5.15 26.22 -8.06
CA ARG A 110 -6.62 26.13 -8.29
C ARG A 110 -7.47 25.73 -7.06
N PRO A 111 -8.00 26.70 -6.31
CA PRO A 111 -8.94 26.49 -5.20
C PRO A 111 -10.33 25.93 -5.58
N ALA A 112 -10.58 25.59 -6.85
CA ALA A 112 -11.93 25.28 -7.35
C ALA A 112 -12.24 23.77 -7.48
N GLU A 113 -11.27 22.87 -7.22
CA GLU A 113 -11.47 21.40 -7.31
C GLU A 113 -11.73 20.72 -5.92
N VAL A 114 -11.95 21.50 -4.86
CA VAL A 114 -12.01 21.06 -3.44
C VAL A 114 -13.05 19.96 -3.14
N PHE A 115 -14.21 19.96 -3.82
CA PHE A 115 -15.27 18.97 -3.53
C PHE A 115 -14.98 17.58 -4.08
N GLY A 116 -14.35 17.49 -5.25
CA GLY A 116 -13.94 16.19 -5.79
C GLY A 116 -12.63 15.66 -5.20
N GLU A 117 -11.85 16.53 -4.55
CA GLU A 117 -10.72 16.14 -3.71
C GLU A 117 -11.18 15.43 -2.44
N LEU A 118 -12.24 15.88 -1.77
CA LEU A 118 -12.72 15.26 -0.52
C LEU A 118 -13.22 13.81 -0.70
N GLU A 119 -14.03 13.52 -1.73
CA GLU A 119 -14.47 12.15 -2.02
C GLU A 119 -13.29 11.23 -2.36
N MET A 120 -12.29 11.77 -3.07
CA MET A 120 -11.06 11.04 -3.41
C MET A 120 -10.26 10.69 -2.15
N LEU A 121 -10.15 11.61 -1.19
CA LEU A 121 -9.47 11.35 0.09
C LEU A 121 -10.17 10.26 0.88
N GLN A 122 -11.50 10.26 0.91
CA GLN A 122 -12.28 9.21 1.56
C GLN A 122 -12.06 7.85 0.88
N LEU A 123 -11.99 7.79 -0.45
CA LEU A 123 -11.70 6.56 -1.18
C LEU A 123 -10.29 6.06 -0.86
N LEU A 124 -9.27 6.93 -0.90
CA LEU A 124 -7.90 6.56 -0.53
C LEU A 124 -7.82 6.03 0.91
N ASP A 125 -8.48 6.69 1.86
CA ASP A 125 -8.53 6.25 3.25
C ASP A 125 -9.16 4.85 3.36
N GLN A 126 -10.31 4.63 2.75
CA GLN A 126 -10.99 3.32 2.72
C GLN A 126 -10.12 2.22 2.10
N PHE A 127 -9.36 2.54 1.04
CA PHE A 127 -8.43 1.59 0.43
C PHE A 127 -7.37 1.15 1.43
N PHE A 128 -6.68 2.10 2.08
CA PHE A 128 -5.60 1.78 3.00
C PHE A 128 -6.10 1.10 4.28
N ASP A 129 -7.28 1.45 4.77
CA ASP A 129 -7.91 0.77 5.92
C ASP A 129 -8.22 -0.70 5.60
N ARG A 130 -8.82 -0.96 4.42
CA ARG A 130 -9.08 -2.32 3.94
C ARG A 130 -7.77 -3.10 3.72
N ALA A 131 -6.76 -2.45 3.14
CA ALA A 131 -5.44 -3.03 2.95
C ALA A 131 -4.82 -3.50 4.26
N ILE A 132 -4.84 -2.66 5.30
CA ILE A 132 -4.33 -2.99 6.65
C ILE A 132 -5.12 -4.16 7.23
N PHE A 133 -6.45 -4.12 7.18
CA PHE A 133 -7.30 -5.17 7.73
C PHE A 133 -7.04 -6.53 7.07
N PHE A 134 -7.10 -6.60 5.74
CA PHE A 134 -6.93 -7.86 5.02
C PHE A 134 -5.49 -8.38 5.07
N ALA A 135 -4.49 -7.50 5.10
CA ALA A 135 -3.10 -7.88 5.34
C ALA A 135 -2.91 -8.51 6.72
N SER A 136 -3.50 -7.92 7.75
CA SER A 136 -3.46 -8.46 9.11
C SER A 136 -4.16 -9.83 9.18
N LEU A 137 -5.34 -9.95 8.58
CA LEU A 137 -6.09 -11.20 8.52
C LEU A 137 -5.29 -12.33 7.84
N GLY A 138 -4.67 -12.05 6.69
CA GLY A 138 -3.84 -13.03 5.98
C GLY A 138 -2.59 -13.43 6.76
N TYR A 139 -1.98 -12.47 7.45
CA TYR A 139 -0.82 -12.69 8.31
C TYR A 139 -1.13 -13.63 9.48
N GLU A 140 -2.21 -13.36 10.21
CA GLU A 140 -2.67 -14.18 11.33
C GLU A 140 -3.01 -15.61 10.90
N GLN A 141 -3.72 -15.77 9.78
CA GLN A 141 -4.08 -17.08 9.24
C GLN A 141 -2.86 -17.90 8.84
N ALA A 142 -1.83 -17.27 8.26
CA ALA A 142 -0.59 -17.93 7.93
C ALA A 142 0.19 -18.33 9.18
N ARG A 143 0.22 -17.49 10.22
CA ARG A 143 0.85 -17.84 11.50
C ARG A 143 0.20 -19.06 12.16
N VAL A 144 -1.13 -19.07 12.27
CA VAL A 144 -1.87 -20.21 12.84
C VAL A 144 -1.59 -21.50 12.05
N ARG A 145 -1.53 -21.42 10.71
CA ARG A 145 -1.23 -22.58 9.86
C ARG A 145 0.17 -23.12 10.06
N THR A 146 1.16 -22.23 10.19
CA THR A 146 2.56 -22.61 10.45
C THR A 146 2.70 -23.26 11.83
N GLU A 147 2.07 -22.68 12.85
CA GLU A 147 2.05 -23.22 14.21
C GLU A 147 1.37 -24.60 14.26
N ALA A 148 0.24 -24.78 13.59
CA ALA A 148 -0.44 -26.08 13.49
C ALA A 148 0.37 -27.15 12.74
N SER A 149 1.25 -26.74 11.82
CA SER A 149 2.12 -27.65 11.06
C SER A 149 3.39 -28.03 11.84
N ALA A 150 3.85 -27.17 12.75
CA ALA A 150 5.02 -27.43 13.60
C ALA A 150 4.72 -28.33 14.81
N VAL A 151 3.43 -28.51 15.15
CA VAL A 151 2.96 -29.36 16.27
C VAL A 151 2.63 -30.81 15.81
N ARG A 152 2.65 -31.08 14.50
CA ARG A 152 2.46 -32.41 13.92
C ARG A 152 3.80 -33.08 13.61
#